data_AF-A0A5E4IAS5-F1
#
_entry.id   AF-A0A5E4IAS5-F1
#
_cell.length_a   1.000
_cell.length_b   1.000
_cell.length_c   1.000
_cell.angle_alpha   90.00
_cell.angle_beta   90.00
_cell.angle_gamma   90.00
#
_symmetry.space_group_name_H-M   'P 1'
#
loop_
_entity.id
_entity.type
_entity.pdbx_description
1 polymer ?
#
loop_
_entity_poly.entity_id
_entity_poly.type
_entity_poly.pdbx_seq_one_letter_code
_entity_poly.pdbx_strand_id
1 'polypeptide(L)'
;MQDLEQLPGPVKKQNDVTSQTAVTKKDAPETSGLEAAVGMSLKWDAREAGREVAETAIRKLKRPPSFFVLFSTIHYEKYGGFKELLNGVSDV
;
A
#
# COMPACT_ATOMS: atom_id res chain seq x y z
N MET A 1 -0.33 -53.13 -13.31
CA MET A 1 -1.01 -51.85 -13.55
C MET A 1 -1.22 -51.24 -12.17
N GLN A 2 -0.15 -50.74 -11.55
CA GLN A 2 0.27 -49.32 -11.48
C GLN A 2 -0.75 -48.45 -10.73
N ASP A 3 -0.43 -48.24 -9.46
CA ASP A 3 -1.01 -47.29 -8.53
C ASP A 3 -1.10 -45.89 -9.12
N LEU A 4 -2.30 -45.31 -9.10
CA LEU A 4 -2.53 -43.90 -9.45
C LEU A 4 -2.66 -43.09 -8.15
N GLU A 5 -1.52 -42.81 -7.51
CA GLU A 5 -1.41 -41.70 -6.58
C GLU A 5 -1.68 -40.40 -7.34
N GLN A 6 -2.79 -39.72 -7.06
CA GLN A 6 -3.04 -38.35 -7.54
C GLN A 6 -3.24 -37.41 -6.36
N LEU A 7 -2.14 -36.78 -5.94
CA LEU A 7 -2.07 -35.45 -5.34
C LEU A 7 -0.74 -34.80 -5.81
N PRO A 8 -0.58 -33.47 -5.85
CA PRO A 8 -1.54 -32.37 -5.70
C PRO A 8 -1.63 -31.47 -6.95
N GLY A 9 -2.59 -30.54 -6.96
CA GLY A 9 -2.84 -29.60 -8.07
C GLY A 9 -1.66 -28.65 -8.40
N PRO A 10 -1.77 -27.88 -9.49
CA PRO A 10 -0.66 -27.04 -9.96
C PRO A 10 -0.34 -25.93 -8.95
N VAL A 11 0.83 -26.06 -8.32
CA VAL A 11 1.53 -24.97 -7.63
C VAL A 11 2.16 -24.07 -8.68
N LYS A 12 1.68 -22.84 -8.84
CA LYS A 12 2.44 -21.76 -9.47
C LYS A 12 2.94 -20.79 -8.40
N LYS A 13 4.09 -21.13 -7.81
CA LYS A 13 5.02 -20.14 -7.26
C LYS A 13 6.06 -19.85 -8.33
N GLN A 14 6.11 -18.62 -8.80
CA GLN A 14 7.37 -18.06 -9.29
C GLN A 14 7.42 -16.60 -8.90
N ASN A 15 8.28 -16.36 -7.91
CA ASN A 15 8.67 -15.07 -7.39
C ASN A 15 9.55 -14.39 -8.43
N ASP A 16 9.29 -13.12 -8.73
CA ASP A 16 10.36 -12.14 -8.94
C ASP A 16 9.79 -10.72 -8.95
N VAL A 17 9.86 -10.04 -7.80
CA VAL A 17 10.20 -8.61 -7.78
C VAL A 17 11.02 -8.39 -6.51
N THR A 18 12.34 -8.36 -6.69
CA THR A 18 13.27 -7.89 -5.66
C THR A 18 12.95 -6.44 -5.35
N SER A 19 12.53 -6.15 -4.12
CA SER A 19 12.56 -4.79 -3.56
C SER A 19 13.54 -4.79 -2.40
N GLN A 20 14.76 -4.32 -2.65
CA GLN A 20 15.74 -4.09 -1.61
C GLN A 20 15.28 -2.92 -0.74
N THR A 21 15.21 -3.13 0.57
CA THR A 21 15.15 -2.02 1.53
C THR A 21 16.36 -2.16 2.45
N ALA A 22 17.34 -1.28 2.27
CA ALA A 22 18.44 -1.10 3.20
C ALA A 22 18.23 0.23 3.92
N VAL A 23 18.00 0.20 5.23
CA VAL A 23 18.36 1.30 6.13
C VAL A 23 18.97 0.67 7.38
N THR A 24 20.28 0.71 7.47
CA THR A 24 21.00 0.52 8.74
C THR A 24 21.67 1.81 9.14
N LYS A 25 21.80 1.93 10.47
CA LYS A 25 22.60 2.87 11.27
C LYS A 25 21.87 4.14 11.73
N LYS A 26 22.15 4.70 12.89
CA LYS A 26 22.95 4.35 14.10
C LYS A 26 23.06 5.71 14.80
N ASP A 27 22.74 5.76 16.08
CA ASP A 27 23.01 6.85 17.04
C ASP A 27 22.62 8.29 16.61
N ALA A 28 21.70 8.88 17.37
CA ALA A 28 21.13 10.22 17.19
C ALA A 28 22.18 11.32 16.97
N PRO A 29 21.82 12.40 16.25
CA PRO A 29 21.42 13.61 16.97
C PRO A 29 20.23 14.35 16.32
N GLU A 30 19.39 14.96 17.17
CA GLU A 30 18.44 16.05 16.84
C GLU A 30 17.70 15.86 15.49
N THR A 31 16.79 14.90 15.42
CA THR A 31 15.97 14.69 14.21
C THR A 31 15.08 15.90 13.99
N SER A 32 15.45 16.76 13.04
CA SER A 32 14.54 17.70 12.38
C SER A 32 13.19 17.02 12.24
N GLY A 33 12.14 17.60 12.81
CA GLY A 33 10.83 16.98 13.00
C GLY A 33 10.06 16.75 11.70
N LEU A 34 10.67 16.07 10.73
CA LEU A 34 10.08 15.61 9.49
C LEU A 34 9.76 14.13 9.66
N GLU A 35 8.50 13.80 9.47
CA GLU A 35 7.99 12.44 9.57
C GLU A 35 7.20 12.16 8.30
N ALA A 36 7.46 11.00 7.70
CA ALA A 36 6.83 10.58 6.47
C ALA A 36 6.44 9.12 6.57
N ALA A 37 5.30 8.78 5.98
CA ALA A 37 4.80 7.43 5.90
C ALA A 37 4.18 7.19 4.53
N VAL A 38 4.15 5.91 4.13
CA VAL A 38 3.54 5.48 2.88
C VAL A 38 2.45 4.45 3.18
N GLY A 39 1.28 4.70 2.63
CA GLY A 39 0.16 3.77 2.57
C GLY A 39 -0.02 3.24 1.16
N MET A 40 -0.57 2.03 1.04
CA MET A 40 -0.80 1.37 -0.24
C MET A 40 -2.10 0.57 -0.18
N SER A 41 -2.79 0.47 -1.30
CA SER A 41 -3.98 -0.37 -1.45
C SER A 41 -3.93 -1.11 -2.79
N LEU A 42 -4.48 -2.32 -2.80
CA LEU A 42 -4.70 -3.15 -4.00
C LEU A 42 -6.20 -3.33 -4.29
N LYS A 43 -7.06 -2.59 -3.58
CA LYS A 43 -8.50 -2.66 -3.80
C LYS A 43 -8.85 -2.06 -5.15
N TRP A 44 -9.94 -2.56 -5.73
CA TRP A 44 -10.50 -2.08 -6.99
C TRP A 44 -11.56 -0.99 -6.77
N ASP A 45 -12.20 -0.97 -5.60
CA ASP A 45 -13.11 0.11 -5.22
C ASP A 45 -12.29 1.34 -4.84
N ALA A 46 -12.54 2.44 -5.55
CA ALA A 46 -11.76 3.67 -5.40
C ALA A 46 -11.87 4.24 -3.99
N ARG A 47 -13.07 4.25 -3.40
CA ARG A 47 -13.30 4.83 -2.08
C ARG A 47 -12.64 3.99 -1.00
N GLU A 48 -12.80 2.67 -1.07
CA GLU A 48 -12.12 1.78 -0.13
C GLU A 48 -10.59 1.83 -0.28
N ALA A 49 -10.08 1.97 -1.51
CA ALA A 49 -8.65 2.10 -1.75
C ALA A 49 -8.08 3.39 -1.13
N GLY A 50 -8.80 4.51 -1.29
CA GLY A 50 -8.41 5.80 -0.71
C GLY A 50 -8.35 5.74 0.81
N ARG A 51 -9.38 5.14 1.41
CA ARG A 51 -9.45 4.93 2.86
C ARG A 51 -8.31 4.07 3.37
N GLU A 52 -8.01 2.94 2.71
CA GLU A 52 -6.93 2.05 3.12
C GLU A 52 -5.55 2.72 3.00
N VAL A 53 -5.29 3.47 1.92
CA VAL A 53 -4.04 4.24 1.77
C VAL A 53 -3.88 5.25 2.91
N ALA A 54 -4.93 6.02 3.22
CA ALA A 54 -4.89 7.02 4.28
C ALA A 54 -4.70 6.38 5.66
N GLU A 55 -5.52 5.38 6.01
CA GLU A 55 -5.43 4.67 7.30
C GLU A 55 -4.05 4.04 7.50
N THR A 56 -3.52 3.34 6.50
CA THR A 56 -2.23 2.65 6.62
C THR A 56 -1.05 3.61 6.68
N ALA A 57 -1.13 4.78 6.03
CA ALA A 57 -0.12 5.82 6.14
C ALA A 57 -0.17 6.50 7.53
N ILE A 58 -1.36 6.93 7.96
CA ILE A 58 -1.54 7.68 9.22
C ILE A 58 -1.17 6.83 10.44
N ARG A 59 -1.52 5.53 10.44
CA ARG A 59 -1.14 4.61 11.54
C ARG A 59 0.37 4.48 11.76
N LYS A 60 1.18 4.79 10.74
CA LYS A 60 2.65 4.76 10.83
C LYS A 60 3.24 6.09 11.30
N LEU A 61 2.44 7.14 11.37
CA LEU A 61 2.84 8.46 11.85
C LEU A 61 2.52 8.59 13.35
N LYS A 62 3.40 9.25 14.09
CA LYS A 62 3.22 9.60 15.51
C LYS A 62 2.31 10.80 15.71
N ARG A 63 2.07 11.58 14.64
CA ARG A 63 1.25 12.79 14.63
C ARG A 63 0.54 12.93 13.28
N PRO A 64 -0.54 13.71 13.20
CA PRO A 64 -1.24 13.94 11.94
C PRO A 64 -0.30 14.57 10.87
N PRO A 65 -0.41 14.13 9.60
CA PRO A 65 0.37 14.71 8.52
C PRO A 65 -0.10 16.13 8.19
N SER A 66 0.83 17.03 7.83
CA SER A 66 0.49 18.40 7.39
C SER A 66 0.09 18.47 5.91
N PHE A 67 0.50 17.48 5.10
CA PHE A 67 0.15 17.35 3.70
C PHE A 67 0.14 15.88 3.30
N PHE A 68 -0.56 15.56 2.21
CA PHE A 68 -0.64 14.22 1.66
C PHE A 68 -0.33 14.26 0.16
N VAL A 69 0.49 13.33 -0.32
CA VAL A 69 0.75 13.16 -1.75
C VAL A 69 0.14 11.83 -2.17
N LEU A 70 -0.86 11.89 -3.06
CA LEU A 70 -1.60 10.72 -3.51
C LEU A 70 -1.24 10.40 -4.96
N PHE A 71 -0.81 9.16 -5.20
CA PHE A 71 -0.63 8.62 -6.53
C PHE A 71 -1.78 7.66 -6.84
N SER A 72 -2.56 7.95 -7.87
CA SER A 72 -3.61 7.06 -8.35
C SER A 72 -3.16 6.34 -9.62
N THR A 73 -3.48 5.06 -9.73
CA THR A 73 -3.37 4.37 -11.02
C THR A 73 -4.44 4.92 -11.98
N ILE A 74 -4.17 4.84 -13.29
CA ILE A 74 -5.08 5.29 -14.36
C ILE A 74 -6.49 4.68 -14.29
N HIS A 75 -6.67 3.61 -13.49
CA HIS A 75 -7.94 2.94 -13.27
C HIS A 75 -9.00 3.84 -12.61
N TYR A 76 -8.58 4.80 -11.79
CA TYR A 76 -9.50 5.72 -11.10
C TYR A 76 -9.80 7.00 -11.89
N GLU A 77 -9.14 7.22 -13.02
CA GLU A 77 -9.30 8.46 -13.79
C GLU A 77 -10.71 8.57 -14.40
N LYS A 78 -11.35 7.44 -14.70
CA LYS A 78 -12.64 7.41 -15.41
C LYS A 78 -13.82 7.43 -14.43
N TYR A 79 -14.95 7.97 -14.90
CA TYR A 79 -16.26 7.92 -14.24
C TYR A 79 -16.28 8.39 -12.78
N GLY A 80 -15.43 9.35 -12.40
CA GLY A 80 -15.41 9.90 -11.04
C GLY A 80 -14.66 9.05 -10.02
N GLY A 81 -13.94 8.00 -10.44
CA GLY A 81 -13.14 7.16 -9.54
C GLY A 81 -12.13 7.97 -8.70
N PHE A 82 -11.52 9.01 -9.28
CA PHE A 82 -10.58 9.87 -8.55
C PHE A 82 -11.28 10.67 -7.45
N LYS A 83 -12.53 11.11 -7.68
CA LYS A 83 -13.34 11.77 -6.65
C LYS A 83 -13.65 10.80 -5.52
N GLU A 84 -14.04 9.57 -5.84
CA GLU A 84 -14.31 8.55 -4.82
C GLU A 84 -13.05 8.15 -4.04
N LEU A 85 -11.90 8.07 -4.71
CA LEU A 85 -10.60 7.89 -4.07
C LEU A 85 -10.29 9.02 -3.06
N LEU A 86 -10.50 10.27 -3.46
CA LEU A 86 -10.33 11.43 -2.57
C LEU A 86 -11.35 11.45 -1.42
N ASN A 87 -12.60 11.06 -1.68
CA ASN A 87 -13.62 10.91 -0.63
C ASN A 87 -13.17 9.88 0.41
N GLY A 88 -12.64 8.74 -0.06
CA GLY A 88 -12.13 7.69 0.82
C GLY A 88 -10.95 8.14 1.69
N VAL A 89 -10.03 8.94 1.13
CA VAL A 89 -8.94 9.55 1.91
C VAL A 89 -9.49 10.55 2.95
N SER A 90 -10.52 11.31 2.59
CA SER A 90 -11.11 12.35 3.45
C SER A 90 -12.01 11.79 4.57
N ASP A 91 -12.43 10.52 4.47
CA ASP A 91 -13.23 9.82 5.48
C ASP A 91 -12.40 9.44 6.75
N VAL A 92 -11.06 9.61 6.72
CA VAL A 92 -10.10 9.22 7.76
C VAL A 92 -9.57 10.44 8.52
#